data_AF-A0A351YWB3-F1
#
_entry.id   AF-A0A351YWB3-F1
#
_cell.length_a   1.000
_cell.length_b   1.000
_cell.length_c   1.000
_cell.angle_alpha   90.00
_cell.angle_beta   90.00
_cell.angle_gamma   90.00
#
_symmetry.space_group_name_H-M   'P 1'
#
loop_
_entity.id
_entity.type
_entity.pdbx_description
1 polymer ?
#
loop_
_entity_poly.entity_id
_entity_poly.type
_entity_poly.pdbx_seq_one_letter_code
_entity_poly.pdbx_strand_id
1 'polypeptide(L)' 'MAVITISRQVAALGDEIASDLAKKIGYTFIDRKQIEKRIVELGFPKEKLEKYDERKP' A
#
# COMPACT_ATOMS: atom_id res chain seq x y z
N MET A 1 13.26 8.89 -7.60
CA MET A 1 12.88 7.47 -7.47
C MET A 1 11.47 7.33 -8.03
N ALA A 2 11.23 6.38 -8.93
CA ALA A 2 9.89 6.19 -9.48
C ALA A 2 9.04 5.35 -8.52
N VAL A 3 7.75 5.68 -8.45
CA VAL A 3 6.75 4.98 -7.63
C VAL A 3 5.61 4.55 -8.53
N ILE A 4 5.18 3.29 -8.41
CA ILE A 4 4.07 2.72 -9.17
C ILE A 4 2.94 2.44 -8.18
N THR A 5 1.78 3.05 -8.40
CA THR A 5 0.56 2.78 -7.62
C THR A 5 -0.40 1.93 -8.46
N ILE A 6 -0.98 0.90 -7.85
CA ILE A 6 -1.89 -0.04 -8.53
C ILE A 6 -3.24 -0.03 -7.80
N SER A 7 -4.21 0.65 -8.42
CA SER A 7 -5.62 0.55 -8.05
C SER A 7 -6.22 -0.71 -8.69
N ARG A 8 -7.12 -1.37 -7.95
CA ARG A 8 -7.69 -2.67 -8.34
C ARG A 8 -9.09 -2.84 -7.75
N GLN A 9 -9.92 -3.62 -8.44
CA GLN A 9 -11.18 -4.10 -7.88
C GLN A 9 -10.94 -5.25 -6.89
N VAL A 10 -11.88 -5.45 -5.99
CA VAL A 10 -11.87 -6.59 -5.07
C VAL A 10 -11.87 -7.90 -5.88
N ALA A 11 -11.08 -8.88 -5.45
CA ALA A 11 -10.90 -10.17 -6.12
C ALA A 11 -10.26 -10.14 -7.53
N ALA A 12 -9.61 -9.03 -7.92
CA ALA A 12 -8.90 -8.92 -9.19
C ALA A 12 -7.44 -9.44 -9.17
N LEU A 13 -7.04 -10.19 -8.13
CA LEU A 13 -5.65 -10.67 -7.94
C LEU A 13 -4.59 -9.55 -7.98
N GLY A 14 -4.94 -8.36 -7.48
CA GLY A 14 -4.09 -7.18 -7.62
C GLY A 14 -2.81 -7.23 -6.79
N ASP A 15 -2.84 -7.90 -5.63
CA ASP A 15 -1.66 -8.02 -4.77
C ASP A 15 -0.65 -9.02 -5.35
N GLU A 16 -1.15 -10.09 -5.98
CA GLU A 16 -0.36 -11.09 -6.70
C GLU A 16 0.34 -10.47 -7.92
N ILE A 17 -0.42 -9.73 -8.75
CA ILE A 17 0.13 -9.04 -9.92
C ILE A 17 1.18 -8.00 -9.50
N ALA A 18 0.90 -7.22 -8.46
CA ALA A 18 1.82 -6.19 -7.98
C ALA A 18 3.12 -6.79 -7.41
N SER A 19 3.02 -7.89 -6.65
CA SER A 19 4.16 -8.62 -6.11
C SER A 19 5.04 -9.20 -7.21
N ASP A 20 4.45 -9.85 -8.22
CA ASP A 20 5.22 -10.43 -9.31
C ASP A 20 5.79 -9.39 -10.26
N LEU A 21 5.06 -8.29 -10.52
CA LEU A 21 5.61 -7.15 -11.24
C LEU A 21 6.84 -6.61 -10.54
N ALA A 22 6.75 -6.34 -9.23
CA ALA A 22 7.84 -5.78 -8.43
C ALA A 22 9.10 -6.66 -8.51
N LYS A 23 8.96 -7.98 -8.36
CA LYS A 23 10.08 -8.93 -8.54
C LYS A 23 10.69 -8.84 -9.95
N LYS A 24 9.86 -8.73 -10.98
CA LYS A 24 10.28 -8.75 -12.39
C LYS A 24 11.06 -7.50 -12.79
N ILE A 25 10.74 -6.35 -12.19
CA ILE A 25 11.39 -5.06 -12.49
C ILE A 25 12.40 -4.61 -11.41
N GLY A 26 12.62 -5.42 -10.36
CA GLY A 26 13.55 -5.13 -9.28
C GLY A 26 13.07 -4.04 -8.31
N TYR A 27 11.76 -3.90 -8.12
CA TYR A 27 11.14 -2.96 -7.20
C TYR A 27 10.76 -3.63 -5.88
N THR A 28 10.61 -2.83 -4.83
CA THR A 28 10.07 -3.28 -3.55
C THR A 28 8.55 -3.21 -3.59
N PHE A 29 7.89 -4.34 -3.37
CA PHE A 29 6.45 -4.37 -3.17
C PHE A 29 6.10 -3.87 -1.77
N ILE A 30 5.22 -2.87 -1.69
CA ILE A 30 4.75 -2.28 -0.43
C ILE A 30 3.22 -2.39 -0.38
N ASP A 31 2.71 -3.06 0.65
CA ASP A 31 1.27 -3.18 0.91
C ASP A 31 0.78 -2.17 1.97
N ARG A 32 -0.54 -2.07 2.12
CA ARG A 32 -1.18 -1.18 3.10
C ARG A 32 -0.75 -1.47 4.54
N LYS A 33 -0.62 -2.75 4.93
CA LYS A 33 -0.27 -3.14 6.30
C LYS A 33 1.17 -2.74 6.64
N GLN A 34 2.08 -2.85 5.67
CA GLN A 34 3.47 -2.40 5.81
C GLN A 34 3.55 -0.88 6.00
N ILE A 35 2.76 -0.13 5.23
CA ILE A 35 2.66 1.33 5.38
C ILE A 35 2.11 1.69 6.77
N GLU A 36 1.01 1.08 7.19
CA GLU A 36 0.40 1.34 8.50
C GLU A 36 1.37 1.03 9.65
N LYS A 37 2.04 -0.13 9.60
CA LYS A 37 3.05 -0.51 10.59
C LYS A 37 4.19 0.52 10.64
N ARG A 38 4.70 0.94 9.48
CA ARG A 38 5.82 1.88 9.41
C ARG A 38 5.43 3.27 9.93
N ILE A 39 4.20 3.71 9.68
CA ILE A 39 3.69 4.98 10.20
C ILE A 39 3.63 4.97 11.73
N VAL A 40 3.17 3.86 12.34
CA VAL A 40 3.15 3.71 13.79
C VAL A 40 4.58 3.69 14.37
N GLU A 41 5.51 2.98 13.74
CA GLU A 41 6.93 2.96 14.13
C GLU A 41 7.58 4.35 14.09
N LEU A 42 7.12 5.23 13.21
CA LEU A 42 7.58 6.61 13.09
C LEU A 42 6.96 7.56 14.14
N GLY A 43 6.15 7.04 15.07
CA GLY A 43 5.56 7.80 16.17
C GLY A 43 4.21 8.44 15.85
N PHE A 44 3.59 8.09 14.72
CA PHE A 44 2.25 8.57 14.40
C PHE A 44 1.18 7.70 15.09
N PRO A 45 0.19 8.31 15.76
CA PRO A 45 -0.86 7.57 16.43
C PRO A 45 -1.76 6.84 15.43
N LYS A 46 -2.10 5.58 15.76
CA LYS A 46 -2.91 4.69 14.93
C LYS A 46 -4.30 5.26 14.67
N GLU A 47 -4.86 6.03 15.60
CA GLU A 47 -6.18 6.69 15.43
C GLU A 47 -6.23 7.69 14.26
N LYS A 48 -5.07 8.21 13.82
CA LYS A 48 -5.02 9.08 12.64
C LYS A 48 -5.02 8.30 11.32
N LEU A 49 -4.63 7.02 11.31
CA LEU A 49 -4.53 6.19 10.10
C LEU A 49 -5.90 5.94 9.43
N GLU A 50 -6.95 5.66 10.21
CA GLU A 50 -8.32 5.47 9.68
C GLU A 50 -8.88 6.73 9.00
N LYS A 51 -8.34 7.91 9.35
CA LYS A 51 -8.79 9.19 8.81
C LYS A 51 -8.22 9.54 7.43
N TYR A 52 -7.26 8.75 6.93
CA TYR A 52 -6.63 8.92 5.62
C TYR A 52 -7.23 8.02 4.53
N ASP A 53 -8.09 7.07 4.88
CA ASP A 53 -8.90 6.37 3.87
C ASP A 53 -9.81 7.38 3.16
N GLU A 54 -10.03 7.16 1.86
CA GLU A 54 -10.81 8.05 1.01
C GLU A 54 -12.09 8.51 1.71
N ARG A 55 -12.23 9.83 1.88
CA ARG A 55 -13.52 10.40 2.30
C ARG A 55 -14.52 10.07 1.20
N LYS A 56 -15.62 9.42 1.56
CA LYS A 56 -16.75 9.27 0.65
C LYS A 56 -17.18 10.67 0.17
N PRO A 57 -17.47 10.85 -1.12
CA PRO A 57 -18.04 12.09 -1.63
C PRO A 57 -19.38 12.40 -0.96
#